data_AF-A0A366LZK0-F1
#
_entry.id   AF-A0A366LZK0-F1
#
_cell.length_a   1.000
_cell.length_b   1.000
_cell.length_c   1.000
_cell.angle_alpha   90.00
_cell.angle_beta   90.00
_cell.angle_gamma   90.00
#
_symmetry.space_group_name_H-M   'P 1'
#
loop_
_entity.id
_entity.type
_entity.pdbx_description
1 polymer ?
#
loop_
_entity_poly.entity_id
_entity_poly.type
_entity_poly.pdbx_seq_one_letter_code
_entity_poly.pdbx_strand_id
1 'polypeptide(L)'
;MGRVVVLAAGFALVAGGCSSGAAGGGGSARATPGTSTSAAPKPAVPRQASVKWADRMCQVTKLLATMKKNSAHEVADIADPPEDALIGPDFTAMGYLSEMSSSLDEVAKKVGEVRPLGIAPADRLHDDLAKEIERVHLGVTGLNDPGELADPMDGSADRAERVGRLIASLETPRPGLAAVTAAEPELSAAYRLAPGCAPPKPLPRAADGTNVGACKDGTCEILVKKQTRLVVRGWTLRVSLTEDKATVRNHDADGAVGEISMAAGGRGTFADGNGAEVTIRAVAVNKDGAVLKIRAK
;
A
#
# COMPACT_ATOMS: atom_id res chain seq x y z
N MET A 1 30.95 12.36 19.95
CA MET A 1 30.37 13.55 20.62
C MET A 1 30.51 14.73 19.67
N GLY A 2 29.39 15.30 19.24
CA GLY A 2 29.36 16.49 18.39
C GLY A 2 27.91 16.85 18.09
N ARG A 3 27.33 17.74 18.88
CA ARG A 3 25.97 18.25 18.69
C ARG A 3 26.03 19.45 17.75
N VAL A 4 25.33 19.38 16.62
CA VAL A 4 25.05 20.54 15.78
C VAL A 4 23.64 21.00 16.08
N VAL A 5 23.52 22.23 16.59
CA VAL A 5 22.28 22.95 16.86
C VAL A 5 21.92 23.72 15.58
N VAL A 6 20.74 23.46 15.01
CA VAL A 6 20.19 24.27 13.92
C VAL A 6 19.09 25.17 14.48
N LEU A 7 19.35 26.47 14.41
CA LEU A 7 18.43 27.55 14.76
C LEU A 7 17.35 27.69 13.68
N ALA A 8 16.09 27.65 14.11
CA ALA A 8 14.93 27.97 13.28
C ALA A 8 14.73 29.50 13.24
N ALA A 9 14.72 30.08 12.05
CA ALA A 9 14.27 31.44 11.82
C ALA A 9 12.88 31.40 11.16
N GLY A 10 11.87 31.89 11.90
CA GLY A 10 10.52 32.07 11.40
C GLY A 10 10.42 33.30 10.49
N PHE A 11 9.62 33.19 9.43
CA PHE A 11 9.18 34.33 8.63
C PHE A 11 7.70 34.59 8.86
N ALA A 12 7.42 35.87 9.10
CA ALA A 12 6.14 36.44 9.47
C ALA A 12 5.17 36.54 8.27
N LEU A 13 3.88 36.43 8.59
CA LEU A 13 2.74 36.74 7.73
C LEU A 13 2.65 38.24 7.46
N VAL A 14 2.51 38.64 6.19
CA VAL A 14 2.03 39.97 5.82
C VAL A 14 0.61 39.83 5.29
N ALA A 15 -0.35 40.30 6.10
CA ALA A 15 -1.71 40.59 5.70
C ALA A 15 -1.77 42.02 5.15
N GLY A 16 -2.36 42.20 3.97
CA GLY A 16 -2.60 43.52 3.38
C GLY A 16 -3.64 43.44 2.28
N GLY A 17 -4.80 44.07 2.49
CA GLY A 17 -5.88 44.10 1.50
C GLY A 17 -7.13 44.82 2.02
N CYS A 18 -7.02 46.13 2.28
CA CYS A 18 -8.15 47.03 2.48
C CYS A 18 -8.90 47.27 1.16
N SER A 19 -10.23 47.23 1.19
CA SER A 19 -11.05 48.04 0.29
C SER A 19 -12.30 48.50 1.04
N SER A 20 -12.45 49.82 1.09
CA SER A 20 -13.52 50.57 1.75
C SER A 20 -14.19 51.45 0.70
N GLY A 21 -15.53 51.39 0.60
CA GLY A 21 -16.25 52.27 -0.32
C GLY A 21 -17.78 52.18 -0.29
N ALA A 22 -18.39 53.19 0.35
CA ALA A 22 -19.67 53.84 0.06
C ALA A 22 -21.03 53.19 0.43
N ALA A 23 -21.54 53.65 1.59
CA ALA A 23 -22.76 54.45 1.77
C ALA A 23 -24.07 54.15 1.00
N GLY A 24 -25.12 53.88 1.79
CA GLY A 24 -26.31 54.76 1.83
C GLY A 24 -27.58 54.28 1.10
N GLY A 25 -28.65 54.02 1.86
CA GLY A 25 -30.01 53.95 1.32
C GLY A 25 -31.00 53.18 2.20
N GLY A 26 -31.65 53.88 3.13
CA GLY A 26 -32.75 53.34 3.93
C GLY A 26 -34.00 53.08 3.10
N GLY A 27 -34.68 51.97 3.38
CA GLY A 27 -35.94 51.59 2.75
C GLY A 27 -36.66 50.52 3.56
N SER A 28 -37.65 50.96 4.32
CA SER A 28 -38.55 50.17 5.14
C SER A 28 -39.48 49.29 4.28
N ALA A 29 -39.52 47.98 4.53
CA ALA A 29 -40.71 47.15 4.32
C ALA A 29 -40.56 45.78 5.01
N ARG A 30 -41.32 45.64 6.09
CA ARG A 30 -41.59 44.41 6.83
C ARG A 30 -42.39 43.46 5.94
N ALA A 31 -41.81 42.32 5.59
CA ALA A 31 -42.55 41.13 5.17
C ALA A 31 -41.80 39.91 5.68
N THR A 32 -42.33 39.28 6.72
CA THR A 32 -41.88 37.98 7.24
C THR A 32 -42.34 36.90 6.25
N PRO A 33 -41.45 36.25 5.48
CA PRO A 33 -41.82 35.09 4.69
C PRO A 33 -41.86 33.91 5.65
N GLY A 34 -42.98 33.19 5.66
CA GLY A 34 -43.16 31.97 6.44
C GLY A 34 -41.97 31.05 6.26
N THR A 35 -41.44 30.56 7.38
CA THR A 35 -40.41 29.54 7.45
C THR A 35 -41.01 28.22 6.96
N SER A 36 -41.18 28.10 5.64
CA SER A 36 -41.41 26.83 4.99
C SER A 36 -40.17 25.99 5.25
N THR A 37 -40.25 25.11 6.25
CA THR A 37 -39.28 24.07 6.53
C THR A 37 -39.23 23.16 5.30
N SER A 38 -38.44 23.56 4.32
CA SER A 38 -38.16 22.79 3.12
C SER A 38 -37.53 21.49 3.58
N ALA A 39 -38.30 20.41 3.54
CA ALA A 39 -37.85 19.09 3.90
C ALA A 39 -36.55 18.82 3.15
N ALA A 40 -35.47 18.54 3.90
CA ALA A 40 -34.17 18.22 3.32
C ALA A 40 -34.38 17.18 2.20
N PRO A 41 -33.89 17.44 0.97
CA PRO A 41 -34.05 16.51 -0.12
C PRO A 41 -33.56 15.13 0.34
N LYS A 42 -34.38 14.08 0.14
CA LYS A 42 -33.93 12.70 0.40
C LYS A 42 -32.59 12.51 -0.31
N PRO A 43 -31.55 11.97 0.37
CA PRO A 43 -30.26 11.76 -0.26
C PRO A 43 -30.46 10.95 -1.53
N ALA A 44 -30.12 11.53 -2.68
CA ALA A 44 -30.16 10.81 -3.94
C ALA A 44 -29.22 9.61 -3.82
N VAL A 45 -29.71 8.43 -4.20
CA VAL A 45 -28.89 7.22 -4.27
C VAL A 45 -27.73 7.51 -5.23
N PRO A 46 -26.46 7.29 -4.84
CA PRO A 46 -25.33 7.64 -5.68
C PRO A 46 -25.36 6.84 -6.99
N ARG A 47 -24.91 7.46 -8.09
CA ARG A 47 -24.82 6.76 -9.37
C ARG A 47 -23.86 5.58 -9.27
N GLN A 48 -24.16 4.48 -9.95
CA GLN A 48 -23.29 3.31 -9.97
C GLN A 48 -21.86 3.64 -10.49
N ALA A 49 -21.75 4.59 -11.43
CA ALA A 49 -20.48 5.09 -11.92
C ALA A 49 -19.62 5.68 -10.78
N SER A 50 -20.23 6.49 -9.91
CA SER A 50 -19.58 7.11 -8.75
C SER A 50 -19.10 6.07 -7.73
N VAL A 51 -19.90 5.01 -7.48
CA VAL A 51 -19.49 3.90 -6.60
C VAL A 51 -18.30 3.15 -7.18
N LYS A 52 -18.33 2.83 -8.49
CA LYS A 52 -17.21 2.16 -9.17
C LYS A 52 -15.94 3.02 -9.20
N TRP A 53 -16.09 4.33 -9.41
CA TRP A 53 -14.97 5.26 -9.36
C TRP A 53 -14.34 5.30 -7.97
N ALA A 54 -15.15 5.46 -6.92
CA ALA A 54 -14.65 5.50 -5.55
C ALA A 54 -13.94 4.18 -5.17
N ASP A 55 -14.53 3.04 -5.52
CA ASP A 55 -13.94 1.70 -5.32
C ASP A 55 -12.55 1.58 -5.95
N ARG A 56 -12.41 1.97 -7.22
CA ARG A 56 -11.12 1.92 -7.93
C ARG A 56 -10.10 2.90 -7.35
N MET A 57 -10.51 4.13 -7.04
CA MET A 57 -9.63 5.12 -6.42
C MET A 57 -9.14 4.67 -5.04
N CYS A 58 -9.97 3.99 -4.24
CA CYS A 58 -9.54 3.39 -2.98
C CYS A 58 -8.53 2.25 -3.19
N GLN A 59 -8.75 1.39 -4.18
CA GLN A 59 -7.80 0.33 -4.51
C GLN A 59 -6.45 0.88 -4.96
N VAL A 60 -6.44 1.90 -5.83
CA VAL A 60 -5.22 2.58 -6.29
C VAL A 60 -4.48 3.23 -5.12
N THR A 61 -5.17 4.04 -4.31
CA THR A 61 -4.54 4.74 -3.18
C THR A 61 -3.99 3.77 -2.14
N LYS A 62 -4.68 2.65 -1.89
CA LYS A 62 -4.17 1.56 -1.05
C LYS A 62 -2.94 0.90 -1.67
N LEU A 63 -2.97 0.55 -2.95
CA LEU A 63 -1.85 -0.10 -3.63
C LEU A 63 -0.59 0.79 -3.60
N LEU A 64 -0.74 2.09 -3.86
CA LEU A 64 0.33 3.07 -3.72
C LEU A 64 0.91 3.12 -2.31
N ALA A 65 0.04 3.20 -1.28
CA ALA A 65 0.49 3.23 0.11
C ALA A 65 1.26 1.95 0.50
N THR A 66 0.75 0.79 0.08
CA THR A 66 1.39 -0.51 0.31
C THR A 66 2.73 -0.60 -0.43
N MET A 67 2.80 -0.20 -1.70
CA MET A 67 4.03 -0.18 -2.49
C MET A 67 5.09 0.71 -1.84
N LYS A 68 4.74 1.92 -1.38
CA LYS A 68 5.67 2.81 -0.66
C LYS A 68 6.22 2.17 0.61
N LYS A 69 5.37 1.48 1.36
CA LYS A 69 5.76 0.82 2.61
C LYS A 69 6.68 -0.38 2.37
N ASN A 70 6.31 -1.24 1.41
CA ASN A 70 7.09 -2.42 1.06
C ASN A 70 8.45 -2.00 0.47
N SER A 71 8.47 -0.98 -0.40
CA SER A 71 9.70 -0.43 -0.95
C SER A 71 10.67 0.06 0.11
N ALA A 72 10.17 0.79 1.12
CA ALA A 72 11.01 1.24 2.23
C ALA A 72 11.59 0.08 3.05
N HIS A 73 10.82 -1.00 3.24
CA HIS A 73 11.29 -2.21 3.93
C HIS A 73 12.35 -2.95 3.11
N GLU A 74 12.10 -3.19 1.83
CA GLU A 74 13.00 -3.95 0.96
C GLU A 74 14.32 -3.20 0.72
N VAL A 75 14.29 -1.88 0.60
CA VAL A 75 15.51 -1.06 0.53
C VAL A 75 16.33 -1.14 1.83
N ALA A 76 15.66 -1.20 2.99
CA ALA A 76 16.35 -1.41 4.26
C ALA A 76 16.99 -2.80 4.33
N ASP A 77 16.29 -3.85 3.87
CA ASP A 77 16.83 -5.22 3.80
C ASP A 77 17.98 -5.36 2.80
N ILE A 78 18.01 -4.55 1.73
CA ILE A 78 19.15 -4.53 0.79
C ILE A 78 20.36 -3.85 1.42
N ALA A 79 20.15 -2.74 2.14
CA ALA A 79 21.21 -1.96 2.77
C ALA A 79 21.81 -2.65 4.01
N ASP A 80 20.98 -3.36 4.78
CA ASP A 80 21.36 -4.11 5.98
C ASP A 80 20.69 -5.51 5.93
N PRO A 81 21.26 -6.45 5.15
CA PRO A 81 20.69 -7.76 4.99
C PRO A 81 20.59 -8.48 6.35
N PRO A 82 19.49 -9.19 6.61
CA PRO A 82 19.40 -9.97 7.83
C PRO A 82 20.52 -11.02 7.88
N GLU A 83 21.01 -11.36 9.08
CA GLU A 83 22.11 -12.33 9.25
C GLU A 83 21.88 -13.69 8.58
N ASP A 84 20.61 -14.04 8.33
CA ASP A 84 20.21 -15.26 7.65
C ASP A 84 19.76 -15.06 6.19
N ALA A 85 20.12 -13.93 5.57
CA ALA A 85 19.90 -13.73 4.13
C ALA A 85 20.58 -14.83 3.33
N LEU A 86 19.78 -15.49 2.47
CA LEU A 86 20.22 -16.64 1.68
C LEU A 86 20.94 -16.23 0.39
N ILE A 87 20.70 -14.99 -0.04
CA ILE A 87 21.24 -14.41 -1.27
C ILE A 87 21.95 -13.11 -0.90
N GLY A 88 23.01 -12.80 -1.66
CA GLY A 88 23.73 -11.54 -1.50
C GLY A 88 22.84 -10.32 -1.79
N PRO A 89 23.19 -9.15 -1.26
CA PRO A 89 22.40 -7.92 -1.41
C PRO A 89 22.13 -7.56 -2.88
N ASP A 90 23.04 -7.88 -3.80
CA ASP A 90 22.84 -7.61 -5.23
C ASP A 90 21.69 -8.42 -5.85
N PHE A 91 21.55 -9.69 -5.46
CA PHE A 91 20.43 -10.52 -5.93
C PHE A 91 19.10 -10.05 -5.33
N THR A 92 19.09 -9.67 -4.06
CA THR A 92 17.93 -9.04 -3.42
C THR A 92 17.56 -7.74 -4.14
N ALA A 93 18.55 -6.92 -4.48
CA ALA A 93 18.35 -5.67 -5.20
C ALA A 93 17.77 -5.89 -6.59
N MET A 94 18.21 -6.90 -7.35
CA MET A 94 17.60 -7.25 -8.63
C MET A 94 16.12 -7.67 -8.49
N GLY A 95 15.81 -8.50 -7.49
CA GLY A 95 14.44 -8.91 -7.21
C GLY A 95 13.54 -7.70 -6.93
N TYR A 96 14.01 -6.81 -6.06
CA TYR A 96 13.35 -5.54 -5.76
C TYR A 96 13.13 -4.67 -7.00
N LEU A 97 14.16 -4.47 -7.85
CA LEU A 97 14.05 -3.64 -9.05
C LEU A 97 12.99 -4.18 -10.02
N SER A 98 12.93 -5.51 -10.19
CA SER A 98 11.93 -6.18 -11.03
C SER A 98 10.52 -6.08 -10.44
N GLU A 99 10.37 -6.30 -9.13
CA GLU A 99 9.08 -6.21 -8.44
C GLU A 99 8.53 -4.78 -8.44
N MET A 100 9.36 -3.77 -8.20
CA MET A 100 8.94 -2.37 -8.21
C MET A 100 8.52 -1.90 -9.59
N SER A 101 9.23 -2.31 -10.65
CA SER A 101 8.80 -2.03 -12.04
C SER A 101 7.42 -2.61 -12.31
N SER A 102 7.23 -3.89 -11.98
CA SER A 102 5.95 -4.59 -12.18
C SER A 102 4.81 -3.98 -11.36
N SER A 103 5.10 -3.58 -10.12
CA SER A 103 4.14 -2.94 -9.22
C SER A 103 3.71 -1.57 -9.74
N LEU A 104 4.64 -0.77 -10.29
CA LEU A 104 4.34 0.51 -10.91
C LEU A 104 3.48 0.34 -12.18
N ASP A 105 3.79 -0.64 -13.03
CA ASP A 105 2.97 -0.96 -14.21
C ASP A 105 1.54 -1.34 -13.82
N GLU A 106 1.37 -2.14 -12.76
CA GLU A 106 0.05 -2.50 -12.24
C GLU A 106 -0.71 -1.27 -11.72
N VAL A 107 -0.04 -0.40 -10.96
CA VAL A 107 -0.63 0.85 -10.46
C VAL A 107 -1.04 1.75 -11.62
N ALA A 108 -0.15 2.00 -12.58
CA ALA A 108 -0.40 2.86 -13.74
C ALA A 108 -1.60 2.35 -14.55
N LYS A 109 -1.67 1.03 -14.80
CA LYS A 109 -2.81 0.39 -15.45
C LYS A 109 -4.11 0.61 -14.67
N LYS A 110 -4.12 0.38 -13.35
CA LYS A 110 -5.32 0.56 -12.52
C LYS A 110 -5.79 2.01 -12.49
N VAL A 111 -4.87 2.98 -12.50
CA VAL A 111 -5.23 4.40 -12.63
C VAL A 111 -5.84 4.68 -13.98
N GLY A 112 -5.23 4.24 -15.08
CA GLY A 112 -5.77 4.40 -16.43
C GLY A 112 -7.14 3.76 -16.65
N GLU A 113 -7.51 2.76 -15.84
CA GLU A 113 -8.85 2.16 -15.85
C GLU A 113 -9.91 3.04 -15.15
N VAL A 114 -9.54 4.03 -14.32
CA VAL A 114 -10.50 4.92 -13.65
C VAL A 114 -11.07 5.93 -14.65
N ARG A 115 -12.37 5.85 -14.92
CA ARG A 115 -13.03 6.78 -15.86
C ARG A 115 -13.38 8.10 -15.16
N PRO A 116 -13.20 9.25 -15.84
CA PRO A 116 -13.69 10.54 -15.35
C PRO A 116 -15.20 10.52 -15.08
N LEU A 117 -15.63 11.24 -14.05
CA LEU A 117 -17.03 11.34 -13.62
C LEU A 117 -17.72 12.62 -14.11
N GLY A 118 -16.96 13.60 -14.62
CA GLY A 118 -17.45 14.95 -14.87
C GLY A 118 -17.62 15.77 -13.60
N ILE A 119 -17.04 15.32 -12.48
CA ILE A 119 -17.00 16.04 -11.21
C ILE A 119 -15.59 16.61 -11.09
N ALA A 120 -15.44 17.93 -11.33
CA ALA A 120 -14.13 18.54 -11.51
C ALA A 120 -13.10 18.25 -10.40
N PRO A 121 -13.45 18.26 -9.10
CA PRO A 121 -12.50 17.86 -8.04
C PRO A 121 -12.05 16.40 -8.12
N ALA A 122 -12.92 15.49 -8.53
CA ALA A 122 -12.60 14.05 -8.67
C ALA A 122 -11.73 13.78 -9.90
N ASP A 123 -12.05 14.41 -11.02
CA ASP A 123 -11.29 14.27 -12.26
C ASP A 123 -9.88 14.87 -12.10
N ARG A 124 -9.76 16.01 -11.40
CA ARG A 124 -8.45 16.59 -11.06
C ARG A 124 -7.61 15.66 -10.18
N LEU A 125 -8.20 15.08 -9.13
CA LEU A 125 -7.49 14.12 -8.27
C LEU A 125 -6.96 12.92 -9.07
N HIS A 126 -7.78 12.39 -9.99
CA HIS A 126 -7.37 11.31 -10.88
C HIS A 126 -6.18 11.74 -11.76
N ASP A 127 -6.29 12.88 -12.44
CA ASP A 127 -5.28 13.35 -13.40
C ASP A 127 -3.96 13.68 -12.72
N ASP A 128 -4.01 14.32 -11.54
CA ASP A 128 -2.81 14.64 -10.77
C ASP A 128 -2.12 13.37 -10.26
N LEU A 129 -2.90 12.36 -9.86
CA LEU A 129 -2.34 11.07 -9.45
C LEU A 129 -1.70 10.32 -10.63
N ALA A 130 -2.36 10.32 -11.80
CA ALA A 130 -1.83 9.70 -13.01
C ALA A 130 -0.50 10.33 -13.44
N LYS A 131 -0.40 11.66 -13.42
CA LYS A 131 0.85 12.39 -13.72
C LYS A 131 1.98 12.03 -12.75
N GLU A 132 1.67 11.90 -11.47
CA GLU A 132 2.66 11.59 -10.45
C GLU A 132 3.18 10.16 -10.58
N ILE A 133 2.31 9.20 -10.89
CA ILE A 133 2.71 7.82 -11.20
C ILE A 133 3.59 7.78 -12.45
N GLU A 134 3.20 8.46 -13.52
CA GLU A 134 3.97 8.52 -14.78
C GLU A 134 5.37 9.10 -14.55
N ARG A 135 5.47 10.20 -13.78
CA ARG A 135 6.76 10.81 -13.43
C ARG A 135 7.70 9.80 -12.76
N VAL A 136 7.18 9.03 -11.81
CA VAL A 136 7.99 8.02 -11.09
C VAL A 136 8.28 6.81 -11.97
N HIS A 137 7.32 6.38 -12.78
CA HIS A 137 7.48 5.29 -13.75
C HIS A 137 8.62 5.56 -14.73
N LEU A 138 8.68 6.76 -15.32
CA LEU A 138 9.76 7.16 -16.21
C LEU A 138 11.12 7.19 -15.49
N GLY A 139 11.14 7.66 -14.24
CA GLY A 139 12.35 7.65 -13.41
C GLY A 139 12.85 6.23 -13.10
N VAL A 140 11.96 5.30 -12.79
CA VAL A 140 12.31 3.89 -12.53
C VAL A 140 12.75 3.19 -13.82
N THR A 141 12.06 3.43 -14.94
CA THR A 141 12.44 2.88 -16.25
C THR A 141 13.83 3.33 -16.64
N GLY A 142 14.15 4.62 -16.51
CA GLY A 142 15.49 5.14 -16.82
C GLY A 142 16.60 4.56 -15.94
N LEU A 143 16.29 4.19 -14.68
CA LEU A 143 17.26 3.52 -13.80
C LEU A 143 17.44 2.04 -14.13
N ASN A 144 16.48 1.41 -14.80
CA ASN A 144 16.49 -0.01 -15.14
C ASN A 144 16.82 -0.29 -16.62
N ASP A 145 17.19 0.74 -17.39
CA ASP A 145 17.49 0.58 -18.81
C ASP A 145 18.74 -0.30 -19.00
N PRO A 146 18.60 -1.50 -19.61
CA PRO A 146 19.73 -2.38 -19.85
C PRO A 146 20.77 -1.79 -20.81
N GLY A 147 20.41 -0.81 -21.65
CA GLY A 147 21.34 -0.17 -22.59
C GLY A 147 22.39 0.71 -21.91
N GLU A 148 22.12 1.19 -20.69
CA GLU A 148 23.02 2.04 -19.90
C GLU A 148 23.88 1.21 -18.91
N LEU A 149 23.62 -0.10 -18.80
CA LEU A 149 24.28 -0.98 -17.82
C LEU A 149 25.32 -1.86 -18.50
N ALA A 150 26.59 -1.67 -18.13
CA ALA A 150 27.68 -2.55 -18.55
C ALA A 150 27.54 -3.96 -17.95
N ASP A 151 27.06 -4.05 -16.71
CA ASP A 151 26.70 -5.28 -16.00
C ASP A 151 25.43 -5.03 -15.16
N PRO A 152 24.34 -5.82 -15.32
CA PRO A 152 23.12 -5.65 -14.53
C PRO A 152 23.30 -5.96 -13.04
N MET A 153 24.36 -6.65 -12.62
CA MET A 153 24.67 -6.89 -11.20
C MET A 153 25.36 -5.70 -10.55
N ASP A 154 26.27 -5.07 -11.29
CA ASP A 154 27.12 -4.00 -10.76
C ASP A 154 26.28 -2.78 -10.36
N GLY A 155 26.48 -2.29 -9.14
CA GLY A 155 25.72 -1.17 -8.58
C GLY A 155 24.22 -1.41 -8.40
N SER A 156 23.75 -2.66 -8.37
CA SER A 156 22.32 -2.98 -8.21
C SER A 156 21.73 -2.48 -6.89
N ALA A 157 22.48 -2.59 -5.79
CA ALA A 157 22.08 -2.02 -4.49
C ALA A 157 21.88 -0.49 -4.55
N ASP A 158 22.82 0.24 -5.17
CA ASP A 158 22.71 1.70 -5.34
C ASP A 158 21.52 2.09 -6.24
N ARG A 159 21.23 1.29 -7.28
CA ARG A 159 20.04 1.48 -8.11
C ARG A 159 18.76 1.22 -7.34
N ALA A 160 18.71 0.14 -6.56
CA ALA A 160 17.56 -0.18 -5.72
C ALA A 160 17.28 0.96 -4.72
N GLU A 161 18.32 1.51 -4.10
CA GLU A 161 18.19 2.67 -3.22
C GLU A 161 17.65 3.92 -3.95
N ARG A 162 18.14 4.21 -5.17
CA ARG A 162 17.61 5.29 -6.02
C ARG A 162 16.14 5.10 -6.39
N VAL A 163 15.75 3.89 -6.81
CA VAL A 163 14.36 3.53 -7.08
C VAL A 163 13.52 3.69 -5.81
N GLY A 164 14.02 3.25 -4.66
CA GLY A 164 13.38 3.45 -3.35
C GLY A 164 13.08 4.91 -3.04
N ARG A 165 14.03 5.81 -3.30
CA ARG A 165 13.82 7.26 -3.14
C ARG A 165 12.75 7.80 -4.11
N LEU A 166 12.71 7.33 -5.35
CA LEU A 166 11.67 7.71 -6.31
C LEU A 166 10.28 7.25 -5.85
N ILE A 167 10.14 6.00 -5.43
CA ILE A 167 8.89 5.47 -4.87
C ILE A 167 8.49 6.25 -3.61
N ALA A 168 9.42 6.54 -2.70
CA ALA A 168 9.16 7.33 -1.52
C ALA A 168 8.68 8.76 -1.85
N SER A 169 9.16 9.32 -2.97
CA SER A 169 8.79 10.65 -3.46
C SER A 169 7.37 10.75 -4.01
N LEU A 170 6.66 9.62 -4.26
CA LEU A 170 5.27 9.64 -4.74
C LEU A 170 4.39 10.45 -3.79
N GLU A 171 3.93 11.61 -4.25
CA GLU A 171 3.05 12.47 -3.47
C GLU A 171 1.59 12.03 -3.61
N THR A 172 0.82 12.13 -2.51
CA THR A 172 -0.64 12.02 -2.61
C THR A 172 -1.18 13.39 -3.01
N PRO A 173 -1.92 13.53 -4.13
CA PRO A 173 -2.44 14.82 -4.56
C PRO A 173 -3.30 15.48 -3.48
N ARG A 174 -3.29 16.81 -3.44
CA ARG A 174 -4.09 17.61 -2.50
C ARG A 174 -5.13 18.44 -3.27
N PRO A 175 -6.42 18.37 -2.92
CA PRO A 175 -7.02 17.53 -1.88
C PRO A 175 -7.00 16.03 -2.24
N GLY A 176 -6.72 15.17 -1.25
CA GLY A 176 -6.72 13.72 -1.45
C GLY A 176 -8.13 13.11 -1.50
N LEU A 177 -8.22 11.80 -1.77
CA LEU A 177 -9.49 11.08 -1.98
C LEU A 177 -10.52 11.31 -0.86
N ALA A 178 -10.12 11.25 0.41
CA ALA A 178 -11.00 11.47 1.54
C ALA A 178 -11.59 12.90 1.57
N ALA A 179 -10.79 13.90 1.22
CA ALA A 179 -11.23 15.29 1.18
C ALA A 179 -12.16 15.56 -0.01
N VAL A 180 -11.81 15.04 -1.20
CA VAL A 180 -12.64 15.15 -2.41
C VAL A 180 -14.00 14.49 -2.20
N THR A 181 -14.04 13.29 -1.63
CA THR A 181 -15.28 12.56 -1.38
C THR A 181 -16.12 13.19 -0.26
N ALA A 182 -15.50 13.84 0.73
CA ALA A 182 -16.22 14.57 1.78
C ALA A 182 -16.86 15.86 1.26
N ALA A 183 -16.23 16.54 0.29
CA ALA A 183 -16.72 17.80 -0.27
C ALA A 183 -17.93 17.63 -1.20
N GLU A 184 -18.06 16.46 -1.85
CA GLU A 184 -19.10 16.19 -2.84
C GLU A 184 -20.13 15.17 -2.30
N PRO A 185 -21.40 15.56 -2.04
CA PRO A 185 -22.38 14.68 -1.41
C PRO A 185 -22.60 13.34 -2.13
N GLU A 186 -22.60 13.35 -3.46
CA GLU A 186 -22.73 12.13 -4.28
C GLU A 186 -21.53 11.19 -4.06
N LEU A 187 -20.30 11.74 -4.09
CA LEU A 187 -19.08 10.97 -3.89
C LEU A 187 -18.95 10.46 -2.46
N SER A 188 -19.42 11.24 -1.48
CA SER A 188 -19.46 10.81 -0.08
C SER A 188 -20.33 9.55 0.09
N ALA A 189 -21.52 9.55 -0.52
CA ALA A 189 -22.40 8.40 -0.50
C ALA A 189 -21.80 7.22 -1.28
N ALA A 190 -21.20 7.48 -2.45
CA ALA A 190 -20.54 6.46 -3.25
C ALA A 190 -19.37 5.80 -2.51
N TYR A 191 -18.52 6.59 -1.86
CA TYR A 191 -17.35 6.14 -1.10
C TYR A 191 -17.74 5.18 0.04
N ARG A 192 -18.84 5.46 0.75
CA ARG A 192 -19.35 4.55 1.81
C ARG A 192 -19.85 3.21 1.27
N LEU A 193 -20.32 3.17 0.02
CA LEU A 193 -20.84 1.95 -0.61
C LEU A 193 -19.77 1.18 -1.40
N ALA A 194 -18.61 1.79 -1.63
CA ALA A 194 -17.51 1.20 -2.39
C ALA A 194 -16.76 0.14 -1.56
N PRO A 195 -16.74 -1.14 -1.97
CA PRO A 195 -16.10 -2.21 -1.19
C PRO A 195 -14.61 -1.99 -0.93
N GLY A 196 -13.86 -1.45 -1.89
CA GLY A 196 -12.44 -1.16 -1.77
C GLY A 196 -12.11 -0.03 -0.79
N CYS A 197 -13.10 0.80 -0.44
CA CYS A 197 -12.98 1.85 0.56
C CYS A 197 -13.35 1.37 1.97
N ALA A 198 -13.94 0.18 2.09
CA ALA A 198 -14.30 -0.38 3.38
C ALA A 198 -13.03 -0.80 4.15
N PRO A 199 -13.04 -0.72 5.50
CA PRO A 199 -11.98 -1.31 6.30
C PRO A 199 -11.75 -2.78 5.96
N PRO A 200 -10.51 -3.29 6.09
CA PRO A 200 -10.24 -4.69 5.84
C PRO A 200 -11.10 -5.58 6.76
N LYS A 201 -11.54 -6.71 6.22
CA LYS A 201 -12.25 -7.70 7.03
C LYS A 201 -11.35 -8.19 8.16
N PRO A 202 -11.91 -8.44 9.37
CA PRO A 202 -11.17 -9.07 10.45
C PRO A 202 -10.58 -10.41 9.99
N LEU A 203 -9.40 -10.75 10.52
CA LEU A 203 -8.80 -12.06 10.28
C LEU A 203 -9.71 -13.16 10.86
N PRO A 204 -9.85 -14.30 10.17
CA PRO A 204 -10.56 -15.45 10.72
C PRO A 204 -9.82 -15.95 11.97
N ARG A 205 -10.55 -16.65 12.85
CA ARG A 205 -9.93 -17.32 13.99
C ARG A 205 -9.12 -18.51 13.47
N ALA A 206 -7.81 -18.49 13.74
CA ALA A 206 -6.93 -19.63 13.49
C ALA A 206 -7.25 -20.77 14.49
N ALA A 207 -7.28 -22.02 14.03
CA ALA A 207 -7.59 -23.18 14.87
C ALA A 207 -6.69 -23.27 16.12
N ASP A 208 -5.39 -23.00 15.94
CA ASP A 208 -4.37 -23.07 16.98
C ASP A 208 -4.05 -21.70 17.59
N GLY A 209 -4.83 -20.67 17.27
CA GLY A 209 -4.59 -19.30 17.75
C GLY A 209 -3.18 -18.83 17.38
N THR A 210 -2.42 -18.30 18.33
CA THR A 210 -1.02 -17.87 18.11
C THR A 210 0.02 -18.93 18.52
N ASN A 211 -0.40 -20.18 18.75
CA ASN A 211 0.48 -21.25 19.23
C ASN A 211 1.32 -21.84 18.09
N VAL A 212 2.45 -21.23 17.77
CA VAL A 212 3.39 -21.74 16.75
C VAL A 212 3.92 -23.16 17.06
N GLY A 213 3.89 -23.57 18.33
CA GLY A 213 4.31 -24.92 18.74
C GLY A 213 3.37 -26.03 18.27
N ALA A 214 2.12 -25.71 17.91
CA ALA A 214 1.16 -26.66 17.34
C ALA A 214 1.65 -27.24 16.02
N CYS A 215 2.49 -26.52 15.27
CA CYS A 215 2.97 -26.94 13.95
C CYS A 215 4.01 -28.07 13.97
N LYS A 216 4.52 -28.45 15.14
CA LYS A 216 5.61 -29.43 15.27
C LYS A 216 5.26 -30.81 14.69
N ASP A 217 3.99 -31.22 14.79
CA ASP A 217 3.49 -32.49 14.26
C ASP A 217 3.28 -32.47 12.73
N GLY A 218 3.45 -31.29 12.11
CA GLY A 218 3.29 -31.09 10.68
C GLY A 218 1.94 -30.52 10.25
N THR A 219 0.96 -30.34 11.13
CA THR A 219 -0.31 -29.71 10.74
C THR A 219 -0.77 -28.70 11.76
N CYS A 220 -0.94 -27.45 11.34
CA CYS A 220 -1.48 -26.41 12.19
C CYS A 220 -2.19 -25.32 11.37
N GLU A 221 -2.98 -24.50 12.04
CA GLU A 221 -3.51 -23.25 11.54
C GLU A 221 -3.32 -22.17 12.59
N ILE A 222 -2.36 -21.27 12.34
CA ILE A 222 -1.89 -20.27 13.30
C ILE A 222 -2.13 -18.84 12.81
N LEU A 223 -2.30 -17.92 13.76
CA LEU A 223 -2.30 -16.49 13.57
C LEU A 223 -0.90 -15.94 13.88
N VAL A 224 -0.25 -15.40 12.86
CA VAL A 224 1.02 -14.68 12.97
C VAL A 224 0.72 -13.18 12.99
N LYS A 225 1.19 -12.47 14.02
CA LYS A 225 1.00 -11.01 14.16
C LYS A 225 2.28 -10.20 13.98
N LYS A 226 3.42 -10.86 14.09
CA LYS A 226 4.77 -10.31 13.96
C LYS A 226 5.68 -11.40 13.42
N GLN A 227 6.86 -11.01 12.98
CA GLN A 227 7.87 -11.97 12.55
C GLN A 227 8.08 -13.06 13.60
N THR A 228 8.07 -14.31 13.15
CA THR A 228 8.21 -15.46 14.04
C THR A 228 8.98 -16.59 13.36
N ARG A 229 9.61 -17.44 14.17
CA ARG A 229 10.19 -18.70 13.73
C ARG A 229 9.28 -19.83 14.18
N LEU A 230 9.07 -20.81 13.32
CA LEU A 230 8.24 -21.97 13.61
C LEU A 230 8.93 -23.23 13.10
N VAL A 231 8.67 -24.36 13.76
CA VAL A 231 9.24 -25.66 13.41
C VAL A 231 8.13 -26.58 12.95
N VAL A 232 8.29 -27.20 11.77
CA VAL A 232 7.31 -28.10 11.16
C VAL A 232 7.99 -29.40 10.79
N ARG A 233 7.77 -30.48 11.56
CA ARG A 233 8.45 -31.77 11.35
C ARG A 233 9.97 -31.66 11.09
N GLY A 234 10.65 -30.81 11.85
CA GLY A 234 12.09 -30.55 11.71
C GLY A 234 12.43 -29.29 10.91
N TRP A 235 11.59 -28.89 9.95
CA TRP A 235 11.81 -27.72 9.11
C TRP A 235 11.76 -26.44 9.93
N THR A 236 12.82 -25.63 9.87
CA THR A 236 12.85 -24.33 10.54
C THR A 236 12.45 -23.22 9.56
N LEU A 237 11.23 -22.74 9.73
CA LEU A 237 10.65 -21.69 8.89
C LEU A 237 10.65 -20.35 9.62
N ARG A 238 11.00 -19.28 8.92
CA ARG A 238 10.79 -17.90 9.37
C ARG A 238 9.62 -17.31 8.61
N VAL A 239 8.67 -16.74 9.34
CA VAL A 239 7.55 -16.00 8.76
C VAL A 239 7.75 -14.51 9.04
N SER A 240 7.77 -13.68 8.01
CA SER A 240 7.66 -12.22 8.08
C SER A 240 6.36 -11.77 7.44
N LEU A 241 5.90 -10.56 7.79
CA LEU A 241 4.62 -10.03 7.36
C LEU A 241 4.77 -8.61 6.83
N THR A 242 4.13 -8.33 5.71
CA THR A 242 3.76 -6.98 5.30
C THR A 242 2.27 -6.74 5.58
N GLU A 243 1.70 -5.63 5.10
CA GLU A 243 0.26 -5.35 5.29
C GLU A 243 -0.67 -6.29 4.52
N ASP A 244 -0.16 -6.97 3.50
CA ASP A 244 -0.94 -7.75 2.55
C ASP A 244 -0.29 -9.07 2.12
N LYS A 245 0.98 -9.30 2.49
CA LYS A 245 1.73 -10.52 2.20
C LYS A 245 2.27 -11.17 3.48
N ALA A 246 2.30 -12.50 3.46
CA ALA A 246 3.08 -13.31 4.38
C ALA A 246 4.22 -13.94 3.60
N THR A 247 5.44 -13.73 4.07
CA THR A 247 6.65 -14.29 3.47
C THR A 247 7.19 -15.38 4.38
N VAL A 248 7.38 -16.57 3.81
CA VAL A 248 7.91 -17.73 4.52
C VAL A 248 9.27 -18.05 3.93
N ARG A 249 10.30 -18.07 4.76
CA ARG A 249 11.66 -18.48 4.40
C ARG A 249 11.97 -19.82 5.04
N ASN A 250 12.57 -20.72 4.27
CA ASN A 250 13.16 -21.95 4.78
C ASN A 250 14.68 -21.80 4.83
N HIS A 251 15.24 -22.02 6.02
CA HIS A 251 16.70 -21.97 6.26
C HIS A 251 17.26 -23.34 6.65
N ASP A 252 16.51 -24.42 6.41
CA ASP A 252 16.97 -25.76 6.73
C ASP A 252 18.13 -26.17 5.82
N ALA A 253 19.25 -26.57 6.41
CA ALA A 253 20.45 -27.00 5.68
C ALA A 253 20.25 -28.34 4.98
N ASP A 254 19.33 -29.16 5.48
CA ASP A 254 19.01 -30.49 4.94
C ASP A 254 17.87 -30.44 3.88
N GLY A 255 17.26 -29.27 3.68
CA GLY A 255 16.12 -29.06 2.77
C GLY A 255 16.36 -27.98 1.71
N ALA A 256 15.33 -27.71 0.89
CA ALA A 256 15.40 -26.64 -0.09
C ALA A 256 15.38 -25.27 0.59
N VAL A 257 16.52 -24.59 0.58
CA VAL A 257 16.68 -23.19 0.96
C VAL A 257 15.87 -22.32 -0.01
N GLY A 258 14.96 -21.48 0.51
CA GLY A 258 14.11 -20.65 -0.35
C GLY A 258 13.13 -19.75 0.38
N GLU A 259 12.44 -18.91 -0.40
CA GLU A 259 11.44 -17.96 0.07
C GLU A 259 10.15 -18.10 -0.74
N ILE A 260 9.00 -17.95 -0.07
CA ILE A 260 7.69 -17.89 -0.69
C ILE A 260 6.91 -16.72 -0.09
N SER A 261 6.52 -15.78 -0.92
CA SER A 261 5.63 -14.67 -0.56
C SER A 261 4.19 -14.95 -1.03
N MET A 262 3.21 -14.81 -0.13
CA MET A 262 1.81 -15.14 -0.39
C MET A 262 0.88 -14.03 0.07
N ALA A 263 -0.02 -13.59 -0.80
CA ALA A 263 -1.20 -12.81 -0.42
C ALA A 263 -2.32 -13.71 0.13
N ALA A 264 -3.41 -13.12 0.62
CA ALA A 264 -4.59 -13.84 1.08
C ALA A 264 -5.12 -14.84 0.01
N GLY A 265 -5.33 -16.08 0.41
CA GLY A 265 -5.73 -17.20 -0.45
C GLY A 265 -4.55 -17.94 -1.12
N GLY A 266 -3.36 -17.34 -1.11
CA GLY A 266 -2.14 -17.88 -1.72
C GLY A 266 -1.63 -19.15 -1.04
N ARG A 267 -0.80 -19.89 -1.78
CA ARG A 267 -0.20 -21.16 -1.36
C ARG A 267 1.23 -21.25 -1.90
N GLY A 268 2.12 -21.85 -1.14
CA GLY A 268 3.41 -22.34 -1.63
C GLY A 268 3.84 -23.59 -0.90
N THR A 269 4.84 -24.28 -1.47
CA THR A 269 5.36 -25.55 -0.96
C THR A 269 6.87 -25.52 -1.00
N PHE A 270 7.49 -25.95 0.10
CA PHE A 270 8.88 -26.38 0.12
C PHE A 270 8.94 -27.89 0.03
N ALA A 271 9.92 -28.42 -0.69
CA ALA A 271 10.15 -29.85 -0.83
C ALA A 271 11.65 -30.14 -0.70
N ASP A 272 12.02 -31.29 -0.15
CA ASP A 272 13.41 -31.76 -0.13
C ASP A 272 13.65 -32.84 -1.22
N GLY A 273 14.90 -33.26 -1.36
CA GLY A 273 15.27 -34.32 -2.31
C GLY A 273 14.75 -35.72 -1.94
N ASN A 274 14.21 -35.90 -0.73
CA ASN A 274 13.68 -37.17 -0.22
C ASN A 274 12.16 -37.26 -0.35
N GLY A 275 11.51 -36.22 -0.89
CA GLY A 275 10.06 -36.14 -1.07
C GLY A 275 9.29 -35.68 0.17
N ALA A 276 9.96 -35.18 1.21
CA ALA A 276 9.31 -34.48 2.31
C ALA A 276 8.86 -33.10 1.82
N GLU A 277 7.65 -32.71 2.15
CA GLU A 277 7.07 -31.45 1.68
C GLU A 277 6.41 -30.67 2.82
N VAL A 278 6.56 -29.35 2.83
CA VAL A 278 5.79 -28.44 3.68
C VAL A 278 5.01 -27.47 2.81
N THR A 279 3.68 -27.61 2.82
CA THR A 279 2.76 -26.70 2.15
C THR A 279 2.24 -25.66 3.13
N ILE A 280 2.35 -24.38 2.77
CA ILE A 280 1.78 -23.26 3.51
C ILE A 280 0.68 -22.62 2.66
N ARG A 281 -0.45 -22.32 3.28
CA ARG A 281 -1.54 -21.53 2.71
C ARG A 281 -1.82 -20.32 3.58
N ALA A 282 -1.77 -19.14 2.99
CA ALA A 282 -2.23 -17.92 3.64
C ALA A 282 -3.75 -17.85 3.55
N VAL A 283 -4.46 -18.25 4.60
CA VAL A 283 -5.94 -18.23 4.65
C VAL A 283 -6.45 -16.79 4.54
N ALA A 284 -5.81 -15.88 5.26
CA ALA A 284 -6.05 -14.45 5.19
C ALA A 284 -4.76 -13.70 5.58
N VAL A 285 -4.57 -12.51 5.01
CA VAL A 285 -3.48 -11.59 5.34
C VAL A 285 -4.03 -10.18 5.34
N ASN A 286 -3.72 -9.40 6.39
CA ASN A 286 -3.96 -7.97 6.44
C ASN A 286 -2.95 -7.30 7.39
N LYS A 287 -3.08 -6.00 7.61
CA LYS A 287 -2.22 -5.22 8.53
C LYS A 287 -2.19 -5.73 9.98
N ASP A 288 -3.17 -6.53 10.41
CA ASP A 288 -3.27 -7.06 11.77
C ASP A 288 -2.58 -8.44 11.91
N GLY A 289 -2.16 -9.06 10.80
CA GLY A 289 -1.47 -10.33 10.78
C GLY A 289 -1.82 -11.23 9.58
N ALA A 290 -1.40 -12.49 9.67
CA ALA A 290 -1.75 -13.54 8.72
C ALA A 290 -2.25 -14.79 9.44
N VAL A 291 -3.29 -15.41 8.91
CA VAL A 291 -3.72 -16.76 9.31
C VAL A 291 -3.11 -17.74 8.32
N LEU A 292 -2.17 -18.56 8.80
CA LEU A 292 -1.43 -19.51 7.99
C LEU A 292 -1.87 -20.94 8.34
N LYS A 293 -2.24 -21.70 7.30
CA LYS A 293 -2.51 -23.13 7.40
C LYS A 293 -1.32 -23.89 6.84
N ILE A 294 -0.70 -24.71 7.67
CA ILE A 294 0.53 -25.43 7.34
C ILE A 294 0.25 -26.93 7.38
N ARG A 295 0.79 -27.65 6.39
CA ARG A 295 0.72 -29.10 6.28
C ARG A 295 2.03 -29.66 5.78
N ALA A 296 2.60 -30.61 6.50
CA ALA A 296 3.80 -31.34 6.12
C ALA A 296 3.49 -32.81 5.88
N LYS A 297 4.12 -33.40 4.86
CA LYS A 297 4.01 -34.81 4.51
C LYS A 297 5.34 -35.51 4.73
#